data_AF-A0A8C0GBK8-F1
#
_entry.id   AF-A0A8C0GBK8-F1
#
_cell.length_a   1.000
_cell.length_b   1.000
_cell.length_c   1.000
_cell.angle_alpha   90.00
_cell.angle_beta   90.00
_cell.angle_gamma   90.00
#
_symmetry.space_group_name_H-M   'P 1'
#
loop_
_entity.id
_entity.type
_entity.pdbx_description
1 polymer ?
#
loop_
_entity_poly.entity_id
_entity_poly.type
_entity_poly.pdbx_seq_one_letter_code
_entity_poly.pdbx_strand_id
1 'polypeptide(L)'
;MEVRVGAPTGQHLSQVTPSQWHSGAKAGSLPSPAPRHTWKRPTCMPLQPLGICAVLEDCLDQLAILGYIMPVSYEGRTDISNVGASIFKILLFSFLANHLFSRAAKQSAVSSDNLRKVQADRQHASDVIAETLQEMQTSGTFQSLLQAVQREEERKFLHFAFSFREEEGRKEIKSLQKRLQDVKKEKELELQNRNEMIAYLKDQLQEMKAKTDMESRYVKKDTELQVYQTQKKCSNAESDLFNEIEVSTWGPARVNPGSGIRQYFP
;
A
#
# COMPACT_ATOMS: atom_id res chain seq x y z
N MET A 1 2.66 29.40 -78.22
CA MET A 1 1.64 28.41 -77.83
C MET A 1 2.23 27.55 -76.73
N GLU A 2 2.13 28.04 -75.49
CA GLU A 2 2.40 27.26 -74.29
C GLU A 2 1.11 26.59 -73.86
N VAL A 3 1.12 25.26 -73.80
CA VAL A 3 0.06 24.47 -73.15
C VAL A 3 0.77 23.34 -72.40
N ARG A 4 0.76 23.41 -71.06
CA ARG A 4 0.87 22.27 -70.12
C ARG A 4 0.50 22.77 -68.73
N VAL A 5 -0.78 22.65 -68.37
CA VAL A 5 -1.39 21.51 -67.65
C VAL A 5 -0.97 21.50 -66.17
N GLY A 6 -1.94 21.87 -65.33
CA GLY A 6 -1.79 22.09 -63.90
C GLY A 6 -1.54 20.81 -63.08
N ALA A 7 -0.89 21.02 -61.95
CA ALA A 7 -0.65 20.02 -60.91
C ALA A 7 -1.91 19.76 -60.08
N PRO A 8 -2.20 18.52 -59.67
CA PRO A 8 -3.21 18.25 -58.65
C PRO A 8 -2.59 18.37 -57.25
N THR A 9 -3.27 19.14 -56.42
CA THR A 9 -3.01 19.39 -55.01
C THR A 9 -3.13 18.10 -54.20
N GLY A 10 -1.99 17.55 -53.76
CA GLY A 10 -1.95 16.45 -52.80
C GLY A 10 -2.35 16.94 -51.41
N GLN A 11 -3.48 16.45 -50.91
CA GLN A 11 -3.89 16.68 -49.53
C GLN A 11 -2.92 15.95 -48.58
N HIS A 12 -2.46 16.72 -47.60
CA HIS A 12 -1.50 16.36 -46.58
C HIS A 12 -2.13 15.34 -45.61
N LEU A 13 -1.74 14.06 -45.71
CA LEU A 13 -1.96 13.07 -44.65
C LEU A 13 -1.02 13.44 -43.49
N SER A 14 -1.52 14.25 -42.56
CA SER A 14 -0.82 14.55 -41.31
C SER A 14 -0.66 13.26 -40.50
N GLN A 15 0.58 12.78 -40.44
CA GLN A 15 0.97 11.73 -39.51
C GLN A 15 0.76 12.24 -38.08
N VAL A 16 -0.15 11.60 -37.35
CA VAL A 16 -0.31 11.82 -35.91
C VAL A 16 0.83 11.08 -35.22
N THR A 17 1.78 11.83 -34.67
CA THR A 17 2.91 11.29 -33.91
C THR A 17 2.46 10.89 -32.49
N PRO A 18 3.03 9.82 -31.88
CA PRO A 18 2.65 9.33 -30.55
C PRO A 18 2.87 10.32 -29.39
N SER A 19 3.50 11.47 -29.63
CA SER A 19 3.86 12.47 -28.63
C SER A 19 2.78 13.51 -28.33
N GLN A 20 1.66 13.54 -29.05
CA GLN A 20 0.55 14.47 -28.77
C GLN A 20 -0.42 14.01 -27.66
N TRP A 21 -0.30 12.77 -27.17
CA TRP A 21 -1.21 12.22 -26.16
C TRP A 21 -0.94 12.67 -24.72
N HIS A 22 0.07 13.51 -24.48
CA HIS A 22 0.50 13.90 -23.13
C HIS A 22 0.07 15.31 -22.71
N SER A 23 -0.55 16.09 -23.60
CA SER A 23 -0.97 17.46 -23.29
C SER A 23 -2.48 17.55 -23.19
N GLY A 24 -3.05 17.08 -22.08
CA GLY A 24 -4.46 17.32 -21.78
C GLY A 24 -5.19 16.27 -20.94
N ALA A 25 -4.52 15.50 -20.09
CA ALA A 25 -5.21 14.59 -19.17
C ALA A 25 -5.47 15.29 -17.83
N LYS A 26 -6.69 15.80 -17.62
CA LYS A 26 -7.21 16.11 -16.29
C LYS A 26 -7.21 14.81 -15.48
N ALA A 27 -6.71 14.87 -14.23
CA ALA A 27 -6.69 13.73 -13.33
C ALA A 27 -8.11 13.13 -13.20
N GLY A 28 -8.27 11.85 -13.55
CA GLY A 28 -9.50 11.08 -13.31
C GLY A 28 -10.37 10.70 -14.52
N SER A 29 -10.05 11.13 -15.75
CA SER A 29 -10.86 10.76 -16.92
C SER A 29 -10.17 9.70 -17.78
N LEU A 30 -10.85 8.55 -18.00
CA LEU A 30 -10.49 7.62 -19.06
C LEU A 30 -10.44 8.37 -20.40
N PRO A 31 -9.45 8.11 -21.27
CA PRO A 31 -9.48 8.63 -22.63
C PRO A 31 -10.76 8.12 -23.31
N SER A 32 -11.58 9.06 -23.82
CA SER A 32 -12.78 8.71 -24.58
C SER A 32 -12.37 7.91 -25.82
N PRO A 33 -13.09 6.82 -26.16
CA PRO A 33 -12.86 6.15 -27.43
C PRO A 33 -13.04 7.17 -28.57
N ALA A 34 -12.11 7.17 -29.52
CA ALA A 34 -12.17 7.99 -30.72
C ALA A 34 -13.49 7.73 -31.47
N PRO A 35 -14.05 8.73 -32.18
CA PRO A 35 -15.33 8.56 -32.87
C PRO A 35 -15.24 7.40 -33.87
N ARG A 36 -16.11 6.41 -33.70
CA ARG A 36 -16.25 5.25 -34.58
C ARG A 36 -16.47 5.73 -36.01
N HIS A 37 -15.44 5.61 -36.84
CA HIS A 37 -15.57 5.79 -38.28
C HIS A 37 -16.55 4.74 -38.78
N THR A 38 -17.72 5.17 -39.27
CA THR A 38 -18.69 4.28 -39.90
C THR A 38 -18.11 3.82 -41.23
N TRP A 39 -17.45 2.67 -41.23
CA TRP A 39 -17.01 2.01 -42.45
C TRP A 39 -18.25 1.66 -43.26
N LYS A 40 -18.61 2.49 -44.26
CA LYS A 40 -19.61 2.12 -45.27
C LYS A 40 -19.16 0.82 -45.92
N ARG A 41 -20.09 -0.13 -46.12
CA ARG A 41 -19.86 -1.44 -46.77
C ARG A 41 -18.89 -1.29 -47.94
N PRO A 42 -17.63 -1.72 -47.79
CA PRO A 42 -16.65 -1.54 -48.83
C PRO A 42 -16.72 -2.76 -49.75
N THR A 43 -17.52 -2.64 -50.80
CA THR A 43 -17.52 -3.61 -51.90
C THR A 43 -16.29 -3.35 -52.76
N CYS A 44 -15.45 -4.36 -52.96
CA CYS A 44 -14.30 -4.26 -53.87
C CYS A 44 -14.81 -4.11 -55.32
N MET A 45 -14.23 -3.20 -56.11
CA MET A 45 -14.57 -3.08 -57.53
C MET A 45 -14.02 -4.28 -58.33
N PRO A 46 -14.65 -4.70 -59.45
CA PRO A 46 -14.43 -6.03 -60.07
C PRO A 46 -13.01 -6.36 -60.58
N LEU A 47 -12.09 -5.39 -60.69
CA LEU A 47 -10.75 -5.58 -61.26
C LEU A 47 -9.60 -5.47 -60.22
N GLN A 48 -9.93 -5.21 -58.96
CA GLN A 48 -8.97 -5.09 -57.84
C GLN A 48 -8.70 -6.40 -57.05
N PRO A 49 -9.57 -7.43 -57.00
CA PRO A 49 -9.40 -8.58 -56.13
C PRO A 49 -8.14 -9.42 -56.40
N LEU A 50 -7.76 -9.61 -57.68
CA LEU A 50 -6.60 -10.44 -58.04
C LEU A 50 -5.27 -9.87 -57.54
N GLY A 51 -5.09 -8.55 -57.64
CA GLY A 51 -3.87 -7.89 -57.16
C GLY A 51 -3.76 -7.93 -55.63
N ILE A 52 -4.87 -7.73 -54.92
CA ILE A 52 -4.88 -7.81 -53.45
C ILE A 52 -4.71 -9.26 -53.01
N CYS A 53 -5.28 -10.25 -53.71
CA CYS A 53 -5.11 -11.68 -53.38
C CYS A 53 -3.64 -12.08 -53.47
N ALA A 54 -2.95 -11.70 -54.56
CA ALA A 54 -1.54 -12.00 -54.76
C ALA A 54 -0.65 -11.41 -53.64
N VAL A 55 -0.98 -10.21 -53.15
CA VAL A 55 -0.25 -9.59 -52.03
C VAL A 55 -0.52 -10.32 -50.72
N LEU A 56 -1.76 -10.73 -50.44
CA LEU A 56 -2.07 -11.49 -49.22
C LEU A 56 -1.42 -12.89 -49.25
N GLU A 57 -1.37 -13.54 -50.41
CA GLU A 57 -0.66 -14.81 -50.63
C GLU A 57 0.84 -14.66 -50.34
N ASP A 58 1.49 -13.64 -50.91
CA ASP A 58 2.91 -13.34 -50.63
C ASP A 58 3.15 -13.04 -49.14
N CYS A 59 2.23 -12.34 -48.48
CA CYS A 59 2.32 -12.10 -47.04
C CYS A 59 2.24 -13.39 -46.23
N LEU A 60 1.37 -14.33 -46.61
CA LEU A 60 1.27 -15.64 -45.95
C LEU A 60 2.54 -16.46 -46.15
N ASP A 61 3.11 -16.44 -47.35
CA ASP A 61 4.37 -17.13 -47.65
C ASP A 61 5.53 -16.55 -46.83
N GLN A 62 5.63 -15.23 -46.74
CA GLN A 62 6.64 -14.56 -45.91
C GLN A 62 6.46 -14.88 -44.42
N LEU A 63 5.22 -14.88 -43.92
CA LEU A 63 4.94 -15.29 -42.54
C LEU A 63 5.26 -16.77 -42.34
N ALA A 64 4.99 -17.64 -43.30
CA ALA A 64 5.38 -19.06 -43.25
C ALA A 64 6.90 -19.20 -43.08
N ILE A 65 7.69 -18.53 -43.94
CA ILE A 65 9.15 -18.49 -43.87
C ILE A 65 9.63 -17.99 -42.51
N LEU A 66 9.06 -16.89 -42.01
CA LEU A 66 9.41 -16.36 -40.69
C LEU A 66 9.17 -17.38 -39.58
N GLY A 67 8.08 -18.17 -39.67
CA GLY A 67 7.77 -19.22 -38.70
C GLY A 67 8.75 -20.39 -38.75
N TYR A 68 9.27 -20.72 -39.93
CA TYR A 68 10.32 -21.73 -40.08
C TYR A 68 11.67 -21.28 -39.52
N ILE A 69 11.99 -19.99 -39.65
CA ILE A 69 13.22 -19.40 -39.12
C ILE A 69 13.14 -19.21 -37.59
N MET A 70 11.95 -18.98 -37.06
CA MET A 70 11.69 -18.68 -35.64
C MET A 70 10.87 -19.77 -34.94
N PRO A 71 11.40 -20.99 -34.80
CA PRO A 71 10.64 -22.07 -34.19
C PRO A 71 10.62 -21.91 -32.65
N VAL A 72 9.46 -22.20 -32.04
CA VAL A 72 9.28 -22.16 -30.58
C VAL A 72 9.53 -23.56 -30.04
N SER A 73 10.57 -23.70 -29.23
CA SER A 73 10.82 -24.92 -28.46
C SER A 73 9.63 -25.20 -27.53
N TYR A 74 8.93 -26.30 -27.75
CA TYR A 74 8.04 -26.88 -26.75
C TYR A 74 8.91 -27.68 -25.77
N GLU A 75 9.30 -27.07 -24.64
CA GLU A 75 9.62 -27.85 -23.45
C GLU A 75 8.30 -28.35 -22.86
N GLY A 76 7.82 -29.51 -23.34
CA GLY A 76 6.68 -30.17 -22.70
C GLY A 76 5.85 -31.08 -23.60
N ARG A 77 6.37 -32.28 -23.87
CA ARG A 77 5.70 -33.60 -23.73
C ARG A 77 6.35 -34.62 -24.66
N THR A 78 6.93 -35.65 -24.05
CA THR A 78 7.73 -36.72 -24.65
C THR A 78 6.90 -37.98 -24.92
N ASP A 79 5.83 -37.91 -25.72
CA ASP A 79 5.02 -39.12 -25.93
C ASP A 79 4.69 -39.30 -27.42
N ILE A 80 5.68 -39.69 -28.23
CA ILE A 80 5.40 -40.16 -29.60
C ILE A 80 6.14 -41.47 -29.84
N SER A 81 5.48 -42.56 -29.45
CA SER A 81 5.73 -43.86 -30.08
C SER A 81 5.08 -43.86 -31.46
N ASN A 82 5.90 -44.13 -32.48
CA ASN A 82 5.53 -44.76 -33.74
C ASN A 82 4.62 -44.01 -34.73
N VAL A 83 5.17 -43.05 -35.49
CA VAL A 83 4.71 -42.79 -36.88
C VAL A 83 5.89 -42.33 -37.76
N GLY A 84 6.24 -43.15 -38.74
CA GLY A 84 6.83 -42.79 -40.05
C GLY A 84 8.15 -42.00 -40.09
N ALA A 85 9.17 -42.57 -40.74
CA ALA A 85 10.46 -41.92 -41.05
C ALA A 85 10.36 -40.52 -41.72
N SER A 86 9.23 -40.20 -42.37
CA SER A 86 8.93 -38.88 -42.93
C SER A 86 8.63 -37.82 -41.85
N ILE A 87 7.90 -38.19 -40.79
CA ILE A 87 7.65 -37.30 -39.64
C ILE A 87 8.94 -37.12 -38.84
N PHE A 88 9.77 -38.15 -38.74
CA PHE A 88 11.09 -38.03 -38.12
C PHE A 88 11.98 -37.00 -38.85
N LYS A 89 11.93 -36.92 -40.19
CA LYS A 89 12.64 -35.88 -40.95
C LYS A 89 12.08 -34.48 -40.72
N ILE A 90 10.76 -34.31 -40.67
CA ILE A 90 10.11 -33.01 -40.40
C ILE A 90 10.40 -32.55 -38.97
N LEU A 91 10.27 -33.46 -37.99
CA LEU A 91 10.61 -33.20 -36.59
C LEU A 91 12.10 -32.93 -36.41
N LEU A 92 12.98 -33.67 -37.10
CA LEU A 92 14.44 -33.46 -37.02
C LEU A 92 14.84 -32.14 -37.68
N PHE A 93 14.24 -31.77 -38.81
CA PHE A 93 14.45 -30.47 -39.45
C PHE A 93 13.99 -29.32 -38.55
N SER A 94 12.78 -29.45 -37.96
CA SER A 94 12.26 -28.50 -36.99
C SER A 94 13.12 -28.45 -35.72
N PHE A 95 13.61 -29.59 -35.23
CA PHE A 95 14.49 -29.69 -34.06
C PHE A 95 15.88 -29.08 -34.32
N LEU A 96 16.48 -29.31 -35.48
CA LEU A 96 17.74 -28.68 -35.87
C LEU A 96 17.59 -27.18 -36.10
N ALA A 97 16.51 -26.73 -36.75
CA ALA A 97 16.21 -25.31 -36.91
C ALA A 97 16.03 -24.63 -35.54
N ASN A 98 15.31 -25.28 -34.61
CA ASN A 98 15.16 -24.86 -33.22
C ASN A 98 16.51 -24.75 -32.50
N HIS A 99 17.38 -25.76 -32.63
CA HIS A 99 18.65 -25.80 -31.93
C HIS A 99 19.64 -24.75 -32.48
N LEU A 100 19.70 -24.56 -33.80
CA LEU A 100 20.54 -23.56 -34.45
C LEU A 100 20.08 -22.13 -34.11
N PHE A 101 18.77 -21.88 -34.17
CA PHE A 101 18.20 -20.58 -33.84
C PHE A 101 18.30 -20.26 -32.34
N SER A 102 18.02 -21.22 -31.46
CA SER A 102 18.14 -21.04 -30.00
C SER A 102 19.58 -20.76 -29.57
N ARG A 103 20.58 -21.32 -30.26
CA ARG A 103 21.99 -21.07 -29.98
C ARG A 103 22.42 -19.67 -30.42
N ALA A 104 21.87 -19.15 -31.52
CA ALA A 104 22.05 -17.77 -31.97
C ALA A 104 21.28 -16.77 -31.07
N ALA A 105 20.06 -17.11 -30.65
CA ALA A 105 19.24 -16.30 -29.77
C ALA A 105 19.73 -16.28 -28.32
N LYS A 106 20.60 -17.22 -27.90
CA LYS A 106 21.33 -17.12 -26.62
C LYS A 106 22.50 -16.13 -26.67
N GLN A 107 22.92 -15.71 -27.86
CA GLN A 107 23.96 -14.69 -28.06
C GLN A 107 23.39 -13.27 -28.24
N SER A 108 22.07 -13.13 -28.46
CA SER A 108 21.36 -11.85 -28.52
C SER A 108 20.29 -11.79 -27.42
N ALA A 109 19.96 -10.61 -26.92
CA ALA A 109 19.14 -10.42 -25.70
C ALA A 109 17.62 -10.72 -25.86
N VAL A 110 17.21 -11.76 -26.59
CA VAL A 110 15.79 -12.09 -26.80
C VAL A 110 15.35 -13.17 -25.82
N SER A 111 14.57 -12.77 -24.80
CA SER A 111 13.94 -13.70 -23.85
C SER A 111 13.01 -14.70 -24.56
N SER A 112 12.94 -15.93 -24.05
CA SER A 112 12.03 -16.98 -24.53
C SER A 112 10.56 -16.55 -24.55
N ASP A 113 10.15 -15.67 -23.63
CA ASP A 113 8.80 -15.09 -23.61
C ASP A 113 8.53 -14.13 -24.78
N ASN A 114 9.54 -13.35 -25.19
CA ASN A 114 9.41 -12.45 -26.33
C ASN A 114 9.28 -13.26 -27.63
N LEU A 115 10.01 -14.37 -27.72
CA LEU A 115 9.91 -15.30 -28.86
C LEU A 115 8.51 -15.92 -28.96
N ARG A 116 7.94 -16.37 -27.83
CA ARG A 116 6.57 -16.88 -27.78
C ARG A 116 5.54 -15.83 -28.19
N LYS A 117 5.72 -14.57 -27.77
CA LYS A 117 4.84 -13.46 -28.18
C LYS A 117 4.93 -13.19 -29.67
N VAL A 118 6.15 -13.06 -30.21
CA VAL A 118 6.35 -12.83 -31.65
C VAL A 118 5.74 -13.96 -32.47
N GLN A 119 5.87 -15.22 -32.03
CA GLN A 119 5.25 -16.34 -32.73
C GLN A 119 3.71 -16.31 -32.66
N ALA A 120 3.15 -15.94 -31.50
CA ALA A 120 1.70 -15.79 -31.35
C ALA A 120 1.16 -14.65 -32.22
N ASP A 121 1.84 -13.51 -32.25
CA ASP A 121 1.48 -12.35 -33.07
C ASP A 121 1.58 -12.68 -34.56
N ARG A 122 2.64 -13.41 -34.96
CA ARG A 122 2.80 -13.94 -36.32
C ARG A 122 1.64 -14.86 -36.69
N GLN A 123 1.28 -15.80 -35.82
CA GLN A 123 0.18 -16.73 -36.10
C GLN A 123 -1.14 -15.98 -36.22
N HIS A 124 -1.40 -15.03 -35.32
CA HIS A 124 -2.58 -14.18 -35.39
C HIS A 124 -2.67 -13.39 -36.69
N ALA A 125 -1.56 -12.77 -37.13
CA ALA A 125 -1.49 -12.08 -38.41
C ALA A 125 -1.75 -13.02 -39.59
N SER A 126 -1.16 -14.23 -39.55
CA SER A 126 -1.38 -15.26 -40.56
C SER A 126 -2.85 -15.67 -40.65
N ASP A 127 -3.52 -15.87 -39.51
CA ASP A 127 -4.92 -16.28 -39.46
C ASP A 127 -5.84 -15.17 -40.03
N VAL A 128 -5.59 -13.91 -39.64
CA VAL A 128 -6.36 -12.75 -40.15
C VAL A 128 -6.17 -12.58 -41.66
N ILE A 129 -4.94 -12.70 -42.16
CA ILE A 129 -4.64 -12.58 -43.60
C ILE A 129 -5.25 -13.74 -44.37
N ALA A 130 -5.17 -14.98 -43.86
CA ALA A 130 -5.77 -16.16 -44.50
C ALA A 130 -7.30 -16.05 -44.56
N GLU A 131 -7.95 -15.63 -43.48
CA GLU A 131 -9.40 -15.39 -43.43
C GLU A 131 -9.81 -14.29 -44.43
N THR A 132 -9.04 -13.20 -44.49
CA THR A 132 -9.29 -12.11 -45.44
C THR A 132 -9.08 -12.54 -46.89
N LEU A 133 -8.04 -13.30 -47.18
CA LEU A 133 -7.76 -13.83 -48.51
C LEU A 133 -8.89 -14.75 -48.97
N GLN A 134 -9.32 -15.68 -48.10
CA GLN A 134 -10.42 -16.57 -48.40
C GLN A 134 -11.72 -15.80 -48.66
N GLU A 135 -12.07 -14.85 -47.78
CA GLU A 135 -13.26 -14.00 -47.95
C GLU A 135 -13.22 -13.21 -49.26
N MET A 136 -12.06 -12.68 -49.61
CA MET A 136 -11.88 -11.90 -50.83
C MET A 136 -11.98 -12.76 -52.09
N GLN A 137 -11.47 -14.00 -52.06
CA GLN A 137 -11.59 -14.96 -53.16
C GLN A 137 -13.04 -15.45 -53.34
N THR A 138 -13.78 -15.68 -52.25
CA THR A 138 -15.16 -16.23 -52.34
C THR A 138 -16.22 -15.16 -52.54
N SER A 139 -16.08 -14.02 -51.87
CA SER A 139 -17.15 -13.04 -51.68
C SER A 139 -16.78 -11.64 -52.19
N GLY A 140 -15.50 -11.39 -52.48
CA GLY A 140 -15.00 -10.08 -52.90
C GLY A 140 -15.09 -9.00 -51.83
N THR A 141 -15.14 -9.38 -50.55
CA THR A 141 -15.25 -8.51 -49.37
C THR A 141 -14.07 -8.72 -48.40
N PHE A 142 -13.91 -7.82 -47.42
CA PHE A 142 -12.85 -7.87 -46.41
C PHE A 142 -13.37 -7.56 -44.99
N GLN A 143 -14.61 -7.96 -44.71
CA GLN A 143 -15.28 -7.71 -43.44
C GLN A 143 -14.57 -8.40 -42.27
N SER A 144 -13.95 -9.56 -42.49
CA SER A 144 -13.11 -10.28 -41.51
C SER A 144 -11.98 -9.39 -41.00
N LEU A 145 -11.21 -8.77 -41.89
CA LEU A 145 -10.15 -7.82 -41.54
C LEU A 145 -10.70 -6.64 -40.74
N LEU A 146 -11.83 -6.07 -41.17
CA LEU A 146 -12.44 -4.95 -40.46
C LEU A 146 -12.86 -5.32 -39.03
N GLN A 147 -13.45 -6.50 -38.86
CA GLN A 147 -13.80 -7.02 -37.53
C GLN A 147 -12.57 -7.34 -36.69
N ALA A 148 -11.49 -7.88 -37.30
CA ALA A 148 -10.24 -8.14 -36.60
C ALA A 148 -9.60 -6.85 -36.08
N VAL A 149 -9.56 -5.80 -36.91
CA VAL A 149 -9.07 -4.48 -36.51
C VAL A 149 -9.91 -3.90 -35.38
N GLN A 150 -11.24 -3.96 -35.47
CA GLN A 150 -12.12 -3.45 -34.42
C GLN A 150 -11.94 -4.22 -33.10
N ARG A 151 -11.82 -5.55 -33.14
CA ARG A 151 -11.52 -6.37 -31.96
C ARG A 151 -10.19 -5.98 -31.32
N GLU A 152 -9.16 -5.70 -32.11
CA GLU A 152 -7.86 -5.22 -31.62
C GLU A 152 -7.95 -3.82 -30.99
N GLU A 153 -8.71 -2.91 -31.57
CA GLU A 153 -8.96 -1.57 -31.00
C GLU A 153 -9.67 -1.66 -29.64
N GLU A 154 -10.71 -2.48 -29.55
CA GLU A 154 -11.44 -2.73 -28.30
C GLU A 154 -10.54 -3.39 -27.25
N ARG A 155 -9.75 -4.38 -27.65
CA ARG A 155 -8.77 -5.03 -26.76
C ARG A 155 -7.75 -4.02 -26.23
N LYS A 156 -7.20 -3.15 -27.09
CA LYS A 156 -6.25 -2.11 -26.70
C LYS A 156 -6.88 -1.13 -25.72
N PHE A 157 -8.10 -0.66 -25.99
CA PHE A 157 -8.83 0.22 -25.09
C PHE A 157 -9.01 -0.41 -23.69
N LEU A 158 -9.43 -1.67 -23.63
CA LEU A 158 -9.59 -2.40 -22.35
C LEU A 158 -8.27 -2.53 -21.59
N HIS A 159 -7.15 -2.81 -22.28
CA HIS A 159 -5.83 -2.86 -21.65
C HIS A 159 -5.43 -1.51 -21.05
N PHE A 160 -5.64 -0.41 -21.77
CA PHE A 160 -5.38 0.94 -21.26
C PHE A 160 -6.27 1.29 -20.06
N ALA A 161 -7.57 0.97 -20.14
CA ALA A 161 -8.51 1.21 -19.04
C ALA A 161 -8.14 0.41 -17.79
N PHE A 162 -7.75 -0.85 -17.94
CA PHE A 162 -7.26 -1.68 -16.83
C PHE A 162 -5.98 -1.12 -16.23
N SER A 163 -4.98 -0.82 -17.07
CA SER A 163 -3.70 -0.26 -16.65
C SER A 163 -3.86 1.05 -15.88
N PHE A 164 -4.71 1.96 -16.37
CA PHE A 164 -4.96 3.23 -15.71
C PHE A 164 -5.61 3.07 -14.34
N ARG A 165 -6.64 2.22 -14.22
CA ARG A 165 -7.30 1.95 -12.93
C ARG A 165 -6.37 1.26 -11.94
N GLU A 166 -5.56 0.31 -12.41
CA GLU A 166 -4.55 -0.38 -11.60
C GLU A 166 -3.50 0.60 -11.07
N GLU A 167 -3.00 1.51 -11.92
CA GLU A 167 -2.01 2.52 -11.51
C GLU A 167 -2.59 3.49 -10.49
N GLU A 168 -3.84 3.92 -10.64
CA GLU A 168 -4.49 4.80 -9.66
C GLU A 168 -4.72 4.07 -8.33
N GLY A 169 -5.18 2.81 -8.36
CA GLY A 169 -5.30 1.98 -7.16
C GLY A 169 -3.98 1.81 -6.42
N ARG A 170 -2.85 1.67 -7.14
CA ARG A 170 -1.51 1.62 -6.54
C ARG A 170 -1.14 2.91 -5.83
N LYS A 171 -1.51 4.08 -6.36
CA LYS A 171 -1.27 5.36 -5.69
C LYS A 171 -2.12 5.50 -4.42
N GLU A 172 -3.39 5.12 -4.49
CA GLU A 172 -4.28 5.14 -3.33
C GLU A 172 -3.75 4.25 -2.21
N ILE A 173 -3.38 3.00 -2.51
CA ILE A 173 -2.79 2.06 -1.55
C ILE A 173 -1.54 2.66 -0.90
N LYS A 174 -0.61 3.23 -1.69
CA LYS A 174 0.60 3.87 -1.15
C LYS A 174 0.28 5.03 -0.20
N SER A 175 -0.71 5.87 -0.55
CA SER A 175 -1.11 7.00 0.29
C SER A 175 -1.75 6.56 1.61
N LEU A 176 -2.60 5.53 1.57
CA LEU A 176 -3.23 4.94 2.76
C LEU A 176 -2.20 4.25 3.66
N GLN A 177 -1.27 3.50 3.09
CA GLN A 177 -0.16 2.88 3.84
C GLN A 177 0.67 3.93 4.58
N LYS A 178 0.98 5.06 3.92
CA LYS A 178 1.70 6.17 4.56
C LYS A 178 0.90 6.74 5.73
N ARG A 179 -0.38 7.04 5.52
CA ARG A 179 -1.26 7.58 6.59
C ARG A 179 -1.38 6.63 7.78
N LEU A 180 -1.48 5.33 7.53
CA LEU A 180 -1.53 4.32 8.59
C LEU A 180 -0.22 4.29 9.40
N GLN A 181 0.92 4.39 8.72
CA GLN A 181 2.23 4.46 9.38
C GLN A 181 2.37 5.72 10.23
N ASP A 182 1.90 6.87 9.74
CA ASP A 182 1.96 8.15 10.45
C ASP A 182 1.10 8.11 11.72
N VAL A 183 -0.15 7.63 11.63
CA VAL A 183 -1.04 7.45 12.80
C VAL A 183 -0.42 6.49 13.81
N LYS A 184 0.21 5.41 13.37
CA LYS A 184 0.90 4.46 14.26
C LYS A 184 2.02 5.16 15.05
N LYS A 185 2.85 5.97 14.38
CA LYS A 185 3.92 6.73 15.03
C LYS A 185 3.40 7.77 16.00
N GLU A 186 2.33 8.47 15.63
CA GLU A 186 1.67 9.46 16.50
C GLU A 186 1.16 8.80 17.79
N LYS A 187 0.51 7.64 17.68
CA LYS A 187 -0.01 6.92 18.85
C LYS A 187 1.10 6.38 19.75
N GLU A 188 2.23 5.95 19.17
CA GLU A 188 3.41 5.56 19.96
C GLU A 188 3.97 6.75 20.76
N LEU A 189 4.10 7.92 20.11
CA LEU A 189 4.51 9.16 20.77
C LEU A 189 3.55 9.58 21.89
N GLU A 190 2.23 9.47 21.66
CA GLU A 190 1.22 9.79 22.65
C GLU A 190 1.31 8.86 23.88
N LEU A 191 1.55 7.56 23.66
CA LEU A 191 1.78 6.60 24.75
C LEU A 191 3.07 6.91 25.51
N GLN A 192 4.15 7.23 24.82
CA GLN A 192 5.41 7.61 25.46
C GLN A 192 5.23 8.84 26.35
N ASN A 193 4.59 9.90 25.84
CA ASN A 193 4.33 11.12 26.61
C ASN A 193 3.44 10.84 27.85
N ARG A 194 2.42 9.99 27.72
CA ARG A 194 1.58 9.58 28.86
C ARG A 194 2.38 8.78 29.89
N ASN A 195 3.28 7.90 29.46
CA ASN A 195 4.14 7.13 30.37
C ASN A 195 5.10 8.05 31.14
N GLU A 196 5.69 9.04 30.47
CA GLU A 196 6.53 10.05 31.11
C GLU A 196 5.74 10.87 32.15
N MET A 197 4.50 11.26 31.82
CA MET A 197 3.61 11.94 32.76
C MET A 197 3.26 11.08 33.98
N ILE A 198 2.97 9.79 33.76
CA ILE A 198 2.69 8.84 34.86
C ILE A 198 3.92 8.70 35.76
N ALA A 199 5.12 8.61 35.19
CA ALA A 199 6.35 8.55 35.98
C ALA A 199 6.54 9.81 36.83
N TYR A 200 6.40 11.00 36.22
CA TYR A 200 6.48 12.27 36.91
C TYR A 200 5.49 12.38 38.08
N LEU A 201 4.22 12.05 37.86
CA LEU A 201 3.19 12.12 38.89
C LEU A 201 3.42 11.09 40.01
N LYS A 202 3.96 9.92 39.70
CA LYS A 202 4.36 8.92 40.71
C LYS A 202 5.46 9.47 41.62
N ASP A 203 6.47 10.10 41.04
CA ASP A 203 7.58 10.69 41.79
C ASP A 203 7.07 11.80 42.72
N GLN A 204 6.21 12.70 42.22
CA GLN A 204 5.58 13.74 43.04
C GLN A 204 4.73 13.19 44.18
N LEU A 205 3.94 12.14 43.91
CA LEU A 205 3.12 11.52 44.93
C LEU A 205 3.99 10.88 46.03
N GLN A 206 5.09 10.25 45.64
CA GLN A 206 6.04 9.65 46.57
C GLN A 206 6.75 10.70 47.43
N GLU A 207 7.14 11.84 46.84
CA GLU A 207 7.71 12.99 47.55
C GLU A 207 6.72 13.54 48.58
N MET A 208 5.49 13.81 48.17
CA MET A 208 4.44 14.32 49.05
C MET A 208 4.14 13.35 50.20
N LYS A 209 4.08 12.04 49.92
CA LYS A 209 3.88 11.01 50.95
C LYS A 209 5.01 11.02 51.98
N ALA A 210 6.27 11.08 51.53
CA ALA A 210 7.41 11.14 52.43
C ALA A 210 7.38 12.40 53.31
N LYS A 211 6.99 13.55 52.75
CA LYS A 211 6.85 14.81 53.47
C LYS A 211 5.76 14.75 54.53
N THR A 212 4.55 14.31 54.17
CA THR A 212 3.43 14.18 55.10
C THR A 212 3.71 13.17 56.22
N ASP A 213 4.36 12.05 55.91
CA ASP A 213 4.75 11.06 56.92
C ASP A 213 5.76 11.66 57.94
N MET A 214 6.69 12.49 57.48
CA MET A 214 7.62 13.21 58.36
C MET A 214 6.91 14.25 59.23
N GLU A 215 6.02 15.05 58.65
CA GLU A 215 5.21 16.04 59.35
C GLU A 215 4.32 15.38 60.42
N SER A 216 3.67 14.27 60.08
CA SER A 216 2.82 13.51 61.01
C SER A 216 3.62 13.02 62.23
N ARG A 217 4.81 12.45 62.01
CA ARG A 217 5.70 12.02 63.11
C ARG A 217 6.16 13.19 63.97
N TYR A 218 6.50 14.32 63.35
CA TYR A 218 6.93 15.52 64.07
C TYR A 218 5.82 16.04 64.99
N VAL A 219 4.61 16.22 64.46
CA VAL A 219 3.45 16.72 65.22
C VAL A 219 3.07 15.77 66.35
N LYS A 220 3.07 14.45 66.11
CA LYS A 220 2.82 13.45 67.15
C LYS A 220 3.85 13.57 68.28
N LYS A 221 5.14 13.64 67.95
CA LYS A 221 6.19 13.76 68.97
C LYS A 221 6.11 15.08 69.74
N ASP A 222 5.78 16.18 69.07
CA ASP A 222 5.58 17.48 69.71
C ASP A 222 4.42 17.45 70.72
N THR A 223 3.26 16.91 70.32
CA THR A 223 2.09 16.81 71.22
C THR A 223 2.33 15.86 72.39
N GLU A 224 2.96 14.70 72.17
CA GLU A 224 3.35 13.77 73.25
C GLU A 224 4.28 14.45 74.27
N LEU A 225 5.26 15.22 73.79
CA LEU A 225 6.17 15.97 74.67
C LEU A 225 5.43 17.05 75.46
N GLN A 226 4.49 17.79 74.85
CA GLN A 226 3.68 18.78 75.55
C GLN A 226 2.82 18.15 76.66
N VAL A 227 2.17 17.01 76.38
CA VAL A 227 1.38 16.28 77.37
C VAL A 227 2.27 15.79 78.50
N TYR A 228 3.40 15.14 78.20
CA TYR A 228 4.34 14.66 79.20
C TYR A 228 4.85 15.78 80.10
N GLN A 229 5.24 16.92 79.52
CA GLN A 229 5.70 18.08 80.29
C GLN A 229 4.60 18.63 81.20
N THR A 230 3.38 18.75 80.69
CA THR A 230 2.23 19.25 81.45
C THR A 230 1.90 18.31 82.61
N GLN A 231 1.83 17.01 82.34
CA GLN A 231 1.57 15.99 83.34
C GLN A 231 2.64 15.98 84.44
N LYS A 232 3.92 16.11 84.07
CA LYS A 232 5.02 16.19 85.04
C LYS A 232 4.91 17.42 85.93
N LYS A 233 4.56 18.58 85.37
CA LYS A 233 4.33 19.81 86.15
C LYS A 233 3.18 19.64 87.14
N CYS A 234 2.06 19.06 86.71
CA CYS A 234 0.91 18.78 87.58
C CYS A 234 1.28 17.81 88.70
N SER A 235 1.98 16.71 88.39
CA SER A 235 2.41 15.72 89.39
C SER A 235 3.37 16.30 90.43
N ASN A 236 4.29 17.17 90.01
CA ASN A 236 5.17 17.89 90.94
C ASN A 236 4.35 18.81 91.86
N ALA A 237 3.46 19.63 91.30
CA ALA A 237 2.60 20.53 92.09
C ALA A 237 1.68 19.76 93.05
N GLU A 238 1.15 18.61 92.64
CA GLU A 238 0.36 17.72 93.48
C GLU A 238 1.20 17.14 94.62
N SER A 239 2.43 16.69 94.33
CA SER A 239 3.37 16.22 95.36
C SER A 239 3.71 17.32 96.37
N ASP A 240 3.89 18.56 95.90
CA ASP A 240 4.12 19.74 96.75
C ASP A 240 2.91 19.99 97.68
N LEU A 241 1.68 19.95 97.14
CA LEU A 241 0.45 20.07 97.93
C LEU A 241 0.27 18.93 98.94
N PHE A 242 0.61 17.69 98.58
CA PHE A 242 0.57 16.55 99.50
C PHE A 242 1.53 16.74 100.68
N ASN A 243 2.76 17.16 100.41
CA ASN A 243 3.74 17.47 101.45
C ASN A 243 3.21 18.57 102.39
N GLU A 244 2.56 19.61 101.86
CA GLU A 244 1.95 20.69 102.65
C GLU A 244 0.80 20.19 103.55
N ILE A 245 -0.03 19.29 103.03
CA ILE A 245 -1.12 18.67 103.80
C ILE A 245 -0.56 17.75 104.90
N GLU A 246 0.45 16.92 104.61
CA GLU A 246 1.06 16.00 105.59
C GLU A 246 1.70 16.78 106.76
N VAL A 247 2.40 17.87 106.45
CA VAL A 247 2.91 18.82 107.46
C VAL A 247 1.77 19.42 108.30
N SER A 248 0.62 19.69 107.69
CA SER A 248 -0.55 20.24 108.37
C SER A 248 -1.33 19.22 109.22
N THR A 249 -1.30 17.93 108.86
CA THR A 249 -2.03 16.85 109.56
C THR A 249 -1.24 16.20 110.69
N TRP A 250 0.10 16.19 110.63
CA TRP A 250 0.98 15.65 111.68
C TRP A 250 1.68 16.72 112.53
N GLY A 251 1.34 18.00 112.35
CA GLY A 251 1.76 19.09 113.24
C GLY A 251 1.13 18.95 114.64
N PRO A 252 1.84 19.28 115.74
CA PRO A 252 1.35 19.07 117.11
C PRO A 252 0.04 19.83 117.36
N ALA A 253 -0.91 19.15 118.03
CA ALA A 253 -2.24 19.65 118.38
C ALA A 253 -2.19 21.09 118.92
N ARG A 254 -2.77 22.04 118.17
CA ARG A 254 -2.94 23.40 118.64
C ARG A 254 -4.14 23.43 119.60
N VAL A 255 -3.82 23.47 120.89
CA VAL A 255 -4.76 23.69 122.00
C VAL A 255 -5.58 24.96 121.71
N ASN A 256 -6.90 24.84 121.76
CA ASN A 256 -7.85 25.95 121.63
C ASN A 256 -8.18 26.46 123.04
N PRO A 257 -7.78 27.68 123.46
CA PRO A 257 -8.14 28.20 124.77
C PRO A 257 -9.50 28.89 124.71
N GLY A 258 -10.57 28.11 124.86
CA GLY A 258 -11.88 28.64 125.21
C GLY A 258 -12.07 28.67 126.73
N SER A 259 -12.62 29.77 127.25
CA SER A 259 -13.42 29.83 128.49
C SER A 259 -12.73 29.53 129.83
N GLY A 260 -12.40 30.61 130.57
CA GLY A 260 -12.19 30.60 132.02
C GLY A 260 -13.19 31.53 132.70
N ILE A 261 -14.02 30.94 133.56
CA ILE A 261 -15.20 31.50 134.22
C ILE A 261 -14.83 32.48 135.36
N ARG A 262 -15.65 33.53 135.48
CA ARG A 262 -15.91 34.46 136.60
C ARG A 262 -15.49 33.95 138.00
N GLN A 263 -14.83 34.80 138.81
CA GLN A 263 -14.98 34.77 140.28
C GLN A 263 -14.95 36.18 140.91
N TYR A 264 -15.89 36.36 141.84
CA TYR A 264 -16.09 37.47 142.77
C TYR A 264 -15.41 37.16 144.13
N PHE A 265 -15.30 38.20 144.98
CA PHE A 265 -15.21 38.27 146.46
C PHE A 265 -13.84 38.58 147.10
N PRO A 266 -13.81 39.23 148.29
CA PRO A 266 -14.89 39.91 149.03
C PRO A 266 -14.80 41.44 149.04
#